data_AF-A0A3A9SX19-F1
#
_entry.id   AF-A0A3A9SX19-F1
#
_cell.length_a   1.000
_cell.length_b   1.000
_cell.length_c   1.000
_cell.angle_alpha   90.00
_cell.angle_beta   90.00
_cell.angle_gamma   90.00
#
_symmetry.space_group_name_H-M   'P 1'
#
loop_
_entity.id
_entity.type
_entity.pdbx_description
1 polymer ?
#
loop_
_entity_poly.entity_id
_entity_poly.type
_entity_poly.pdbx_seq_one_letter_code
_entity_poly.pdbx_strand_id
1 'polypeptide(L)'
;MKKTNQKGDKQLKNIIIRKETQEDYYATEFMTMRAFWNLHGPGCNEHMLVNRLRGAEEYLPELSRIAELDGKVVGAIFYSKARIIDGDKEDEVLTFGPLAVEPTCFSMGIGALLLKETLELARDAGYKGIVICGEPEYYTKHGFVTCDHFDIHHPTFGNADAFMALPLNDGFEKIHGFFYEAPIFEECEDEDEIREFTKGFPYHKPLKLSCQWLHVEKLGRISEVSKNCYKIKFWEQEIPAKLKGNFYEKKADQLPVVGDYVTFMYNSQGDSMILSVCERKSFLQRPDQAKTGVMQYMAANVDYLFIVTSLNEDYNYNRIARYVSIAIQGGTIPVVILTKSDLCTNAGRYIREVEQISDKVRVHAISALYGIGLDELNEYMTPGTTICLMGSSGAGKSTLTNSLIGEETMKTSEIREDDDKGRHTTTCRKLIELPNGVTIIDTPGMREVGMANVQEGIDETFSDIVELECRCKFSNCRHDTEPGCAVKAAIASGELSAERYELYKNLGKENTKNYAMKKEISKWAKAYKKNNKRNMWD
;
A
#
# COMPACT_ATOMS: atom_id res chain seq x y z
N MET A 1 5.51 -12.44 41.11
CA MET A 1 5.22 -12.24 39.66
C MET A 1 6.51 -12.28 38.85
N LYS A 2 7.13 -13.45 38.67
CA LYS A 2 8.40 -13.67 37.93
C LYS A 2 8.20 -14.68 36.77
N LYS A 3 7.35 -14.35 35.79
CA LYS A 3 7.11 -15.22 34.62
C LYS A 3 7.19 -14.52 33.26
N THR A 4 7.58 -13.25 33.19
CA THR A 4 7.50 -12.43 31.97
C THR A 4 8.77 -12.32 31.14
N ASN A 5 9.96 -12.77 31.61
CA ASN A 5 11.20 -12.68 30.84
C ASN A 5 11.64 -13.97 30.12
N GLN A 6 10.99 -15.12 30.37
CA GLN A 6 11.51 -16.42 29.92
C GLN A 6 11.37 -16.71 28.41
N LYS A 7 10.58 -15.95 27.65
CA LYS A 7 10.45 -16.15 26.18
C LYS A 7 11.47 -15.32 25.38
N GLY A 8 11.66 -14.04 25.72
CA GLY A 8 12.70 -13.18 25.12
C GLY A 8 14.11 -13.68 25.42
N ASP A 9 14.38 -14.08 26.67
CA ASP A 9 15.66 -14.69 27.08
C ASP A 9 15.92 -16.06 26.43
N LYS A 10 14.89 -16.74 25.91
CA LYS A 10 15.04 -18.03 25.20
C LYS A 10 15.41 -17.84 23.74
N GLN A 11 14.89 -16.80 23.08
CA GLN A 11 15.18 -16.48 21.68
C GLN A 11 16.58 -15.87 21.50
N LEU A 12 17.04 -15.06 22.45
CA LEU A 12 18.41 -14.53 22.46
C LEU A 12 19.50 -15.62 22.47
N LYS A 13 19.21 -16.81 23.04
CA LYS A 13 20.17 -17.92 23.11
C LYS A 13 20.43 -18.63 21.78
N ASN A 14 19.61 -18.38 20.76
CA ASN A 14 19.76 -18.97 19.43
C ASN A 14 20.37 -18.00 18.41
N ILE A 15 20.72 -16.77 18.82
CA ILE A 15 21.37 -15.82 17.92
C ILE A 15 22.85 -16.18 17.84
N ILE A 16 23.33 -16.41 16.63
CA ILE A 16 24.74 -16.67 16.33
C ILE A 16 25.31 -15.44 15.66
N ILE A 17 26.33 -14.83 16.27
CA ILE A 17 27.10 -13.76 15.63
C ILE A 17 28.29 -14.39 14.92
N ARG A 18 28.44 -14.13 13.62
CA ARG A 18 29.52 -14.70 12.81
C ARG A 18 29.92 -13.77 11.68
N LYS A 19 31.06 -14.08 11.04
CA LYS A 19 31.45 -13.46 9.78
C LYS A 19 30.45 -13.83 8.69
N GLU A 20 30.24 -12.87 7.79
CA GLU A 20 29.47 -13.09 6.56
C GLU A 20 30.26 -13.99 5.59
N THR A 21 29.54 -14.83 4.86
CA THR A 21 30.07 -15.61 3.73
C THR A 21 29.38 -15.19 2.43
N GLN A 22 29.93 -15.57 1.28
CA GLN A 22 29.31 -15.25 -0.02
C GLN A 22 27.89 -15.81 -0.17
N GLU A 23 27.58 -16.94 0.49
CA GLU A 23 26.23 -17.54 0.48
C GLU A 23 25.20 -16.66 1.20
N ASP A 24 25.65 -15.78 2.10
CA ASP A 24 24.78 -14.89 2.88
C ASP A 24 24.44 -13.59 2.13
N TYR A 25 25.19 -13.22 1.08
CA TYR A 25 25.16 -11.87 0.52
C TYR A 25 23.75 -11.40 0.15
N TYR A 26 23.00 -12.22 -0.58
CA TYR A 26 21.64 -11.90 -0.95
C TYR A 26 20.71 -11.74 0.27
N ALA A 27 20.84 -12.63 1.27
CA ALA A 27 20.01 -12.58 2.47
C ALA A 27 20.32 -11.34 3.33
N THR A 28 21.60 -10.98 3.45
CA THR A 28 22.03 -9.74 4.12
C THR A 28 21.53 -8.51 3.38
N GLU A 29 21.72 -8.42 2.06
CA GLU A 29 21.25 -7.29 1.25
C GLU A 29 19.74 -7.13 1.35
N PHE A 30 18.98 -8.22 1.25
CA PHE A 30 17.53 -8.19 1.38
C PHE A 30 17.08 -7.76 2.79
N MET A 31 17.72 -8.27 3.84
CA MET A 31 17.42 -7.87 5.23
C MET A 31 17.75 -6.39 5.47
N THR A 32 18.89 -5.92 4.95
CA THR A 32 19.27 -4.50 5.00
C THR A 32 18.26 -3.63 4.26
N MET A 33 17.84 -4.03 3.05
CA MET A 33 16.79 -3.32 2.31
C MET A 33 15.54 -3.20 3.19
N ARG A 34 15.08 -4.30 3.80
CA ARG A 34 13.90 -4.30 4.68
C ARG A 34 14.07 -3.39 5.90
N ALA A 35 15.25 -3.36 6.50
CA ALA A 35 15.53 -2.55 7.70
C ALA A 35 15.40 -1.04 7.44
N PHE A 36 15.78 -0.59 6.24
CA PHE A 36 15.80 0.84 5.88
C PHE A 36 14.69 1.26 4.91
N TRP A 37 13.91 0.32 4.35
CA TRP A 37 12.87 0.63 3.38
C TRP A 37 11.84 1.63 3.93
N ASN A 38 11.70 2.77 3.25
CA ASN A 38 10.82 3.87 3.65
C ASN A 38 11.18 4.54 5.00
N LEU A 39 12.38 4.29 5.55
CA LEU A 39 12.79 4.81 6.87
C LEU A 39 13.18 6.29 6.81
N HIS A 40 14.06 6.67 5.87
CA HIS A 40 14.60 8.03 5.71
C HIS A 40 14.03 8.76 4.46
N GLY A 41 13.41 8.02 3.56
CA GLY A 41 12.99 8.49 2.24
C GLY A 41 12.13 7.43 1.56
N PRO A 42 11.52 7.67 0.39
CA PRO A 42 10.85 6.61 -0.37
C PRO A 42 11.88 5.58 -0.85
N GLY A 43 11.70 4.30 -0.51
CA GLY A 43 12.72 3.28 -0.78
C GLY A 43 13.89 3.36 0.18
N CYS A 44 15.07 2.91 -0.26
CA CYS A 44 16.33 2.97 0.49
C CYS A 44 17.52 2.66 -0.47
N ASN A 45 18.77 2.89 -0.05
CA ASN A 45 19.98 2.59 -0.83
C ASN A 45 20.98 1.67 -0.08
N GLU A 46 20.73 1.38 1.18
CA GLU A 46 21.63 0.72 2.12
C GLU A 46 21.96 -0.73 1.69
N HIS A 47 21.05 -1.42 1.00
CA HIS A 47 21.31 -2.75 0.43
C HIS A 47 22.31 -2.71 -0.73
N MET A 48 22.26 -1.67 -1.56
CA MET A 48 23.25 -1.45 -2.61
C MET A 48 24.59 -1.03 -2.01
N LEU A 49 24.57 -0.17 -0.99
CA LEU A 49 25.76 0.20 -0.23
C LEU A 49 26.46 -1.04 0.33
N VAL A 50 25.72 -1.93 1.01
CA VAL A 50 26.27 -3.20 1.51
C VAL A 50 26.89 -4.04 0.40
N ASN A 51 26.24 -4.12 -0.77
CA ASN A 51 26.78 -4.84 -1.91
C ASN A 51 28.13 -4.28 -2.37
N ARG A 52 28.20 -2.96 -2.60
CA ARG A 52 29.41 -2.29 -3.10
C ARG A 52 30.53 -2.21 -2.07
N LEU A 53 30.18 -2.03 -0.79
CA LEU A 53 31.14 -1.93 0.30
C LEU A 53 32.05 -3.15 0.37
N ARG A 54 31.55 -4.36 0.06
CA ARG A 54 32.38 -5.58 0.04
C ARG A 54 33.56 -5.53 -0.93
N GLY A 55 33.50 -4.68 -1.95
CA GLY A 55 34.56 -4.44 -2.92
C GLY A 55 35.40 -3.20 -2.66
N ALA A 56 35.05 -2.38 -1.67
CA ALA A 56 35.77 -1.16 -1.34
C ALA A 56 37.11 -1.46 -0.62
N GLU A 57 38.12 -0.63 -0.84
CA GLU A 57 39.44 -0.79 -0.20
C GLU A 57 39.36 -0.58 1.32
N GLU A 58 38.51 0.32 1.76
CA GLU A 58 38.32 0.67 3.16
C GLU A 58 37.51 -0.37 3.95
N TYR A 59 36.90 -1.36 3.29
CA TYR A 59 36.03 -2.33 3.96
C TYR A 59 36.79 -3.27 4.89
N LEU A 60 36.23 -3.50 6.08
CA LEU A 60 36.81 -4.31 7.15
C LEU A 60 35.97 -5.58 7.39
N PRO A 61 36.15 -6.65 6.59
CA PRO A 61 35.42 -7.91 6.74
C PRO A 61 35.74 -8.64 8.05
N GLU A 62 36.91 -8.38 8.65
CA GLU A 62 37.30 -8.97 9.92
C GLU A 62 36.56 -8.40 11.12
N LEU A 63 36.06 -7.17 11.03
CA LEU A 63 35.21 -6.52 12.03
C LEU A 63 33.71 -6.70 11.73
N SER A 64 33.33 -6.71 10.46
CA SER A 64 31.92 -6.82 10.04
C SER A 64 31.30 -8.16 10.45
N ARG A 65 30.05 -8.13 10.91
CA ARG A 65 29.35 -9.32 11.43
C ARG A 65 27.92 -9.37 10.95
N ILE A 66 27.41 -10.59 10.80
CA ILE A 66 25.98 -10.86 10.70
C ILE A 66 25.49 -11.56 11.96
N ALA A 67 24.21 -11.38 12.24
CA ALA A 67 23.46 -12.12 13.25
C ALA A 67 22.53 -13.10 12.55
N GLU A 68 22.64 -14.37 12.92
CA GLU A 68 21.81 -15.46 12.41
C GLU A 68 20.86 -15.95 13.50
N LEU A 69 19.59 -16.15 13.17
CA LEU A 69 18.58 -16.75 14.03
C LEU A 69 17.85 -17.84 13.24
N ASP A 70 17.92 -19.08 13.75
CA ASP A 70 17.28 -20.26 13.15
C ASP A 70 17.61 -20.43 11.65
N GLY A 71 18.88 -20.22 11.28
CA GLY A 71 19.36 -20.35 9.89
C GLY A 71 19.09 -19.15 8.99
N LYS A 72 18.55 -18.04 9.52
CA LYS A 72 18.24 -16.83 8.75
C LYS A 72 19.07 -15.65 9.23
N VAL A 73 19.58 -14.85 8.30
CA VAL A 73 20.21 -13.55 8.62
C VAL A 73 19.13 -12.60 9.14
N VAL A 74 19.31 -12.09 10.36
CA VAL A 74 18.37 -11.19 11.05
C VAL A 74 19.00 -9.87 11.52
N GLY A 75 20.29 -9.69 11.26
CA GLY A 75 20.97 -8.42 11.47
C GLY A 75 22.36 -8.44 10.88
N ALA A 76 22.92 -7.25 10.65
CA ALA A 76 24.27 -7.09 10.16
C ALA A 76 24.86 -5.75 10.59
N ILE A 77 26.17 -5.69 10.73
CA ILE A 77 26.93 -4.46 10.93
C ILE A 77 28.16 -4.50 10.04
N PHE A 78 28.34 -3.43 9.25
CA PHE A 78 29.41 -3.30 8.29
C PHE A 78 30.37 -2.19 8.71
N TYR A 79 31.66 -2.51 8.82
CA TYR A 79 32.71 -1.58 9.19
C TYR A 79 33.56 -1.20 7.98
N SER A 80 33.98 0.05 7.96
CA SER A 80 35.01 0.54 7.04
C SER A 80 35.94 1.51 7.75
N LYS A 81 37.11 1.72 7.16
CA LYS A 81 38.02 2.79 7.54
C LYS A 81 37.41 4.14 7.17
N ALA A 82 37.65 5.12 8.01
CA ALA A 82 37.34 6.51 7.80
C ALA A 82 38.54 7.35 8.29
N ARG A 83 38.51 8.64 8.00
CA ARG A 83 39.66 9.52 8.22
C ARG A 83 39.23 10.80 8.90
N ILE A 84 40.07 11.28 9.79
CA ILE A 84 39.95 12.63 10.36
C ILE A 84 41.17 13.42 9.93
N ILE A 85 40.92 14.55 9.26
CA ILE A 85 41.95 15.38 8.67
C ILE A 85 41.98 16.74 9.37
N ASP A 86 43.17 17.10 9.87
CA ASP A 86 43.46 18.43 10.42
C ASP A 86 44.76 18.97 9.80
N GLY A 87 44.61 19.90 8.85
CA GLY A 87 45.72 20.39 8.03
C GLY A 87 46.39 19.25 7.26
N ASP A 88 47.69 19.01 7.52
CA ASP A 88 48.47 17.94 6.90
C ASP A 88 48.42 16.61 7.69
N LYS A 89 47.72 16.58 8.85
CA LYS A 89 47.62 15.40 9.70
C LYS A 89 46.38 14.59 9.33
N GLU A 90 46.58 13.31 9.11
CA GLU A 90 45.53 12.33 8.80
C GLU A 90 45.56 11.22 9.86
N ASP A 91 44.47 11.09 10.61
CA ASP A 91 44.26 10.01 11.57
C ASP A 91 43.23 9.02 11.01
N GLU A 92 43.61 7.74 10.91
CA GLU A 92 42.68 6.66 10.60
C GLU A 92 41.79 6.35 11.81
N VAL A 93 40.48 6.31 11.56
CA VAL A 93 39.45 5.92 12.52
C VAL A 93 38.49 4.92 11.86
N LEU A 94 37.57 4.39 12.64
CA LEU A 94 36.52 3.52 12.13
C LEU A 94 35.22 4.29 11.90
N THR A 95 34.45 3.86 10.91
CA THR A 95 33.00 4.09 10.82
C THR A 95 32.30 2.73 10.68
N PHE A 96 31.00 2.70 10.95
CA PHE A 96 30.18 1.57 10.56
C PHE A 96 28.84 2.05 10.01
N GLY A 97 28.35 1.33 9.01
CA GLY A 97 27.13 1.67 8.31
C GLY A 97 26.92 0.71 7.14
N PRO A 98 25.74 0.08 7.02
CA PRO A 98 24.61 0.12 7.94
C PRO A 98 24.78 -0.83 9.15
N LEU A 99 24.18 -0.47 10.29
CA LEU A 99 23.74 -1.42 11.33
C LEU A 99 22.27 -1.76 11.06
N ALA A 100 22.04 -2.89 10.44
CA ALA A 100 20.72 -3.35 10.02
C ALA A 100 20.18 -4.44 10.97
N VAL A 101 18.88 -4.38 11.26
CA VAL A 101 18.16 -5.45 11.99
C VAL A 101 16.85 -5.71 11.27
N GLU A 102 16.56 -7.00 11.06
CA GLU A 102 15.32 -7.45 10.44
C GLU A 102 14.10 -6.85 11.17
N PRO A 103 13.23 -6.09 10.48
CA PRO A 103 12.11 -5.38 11.12
C PRO A 103 11.19 -6.28 11.94
N THR A 104 11.03 -7.54 11.54
CA THR A 104 10.20 -8.52 12.26
C THR A 104 10.86 -9.09 13.52
N CYS A 105 12.16 -8.86 13.70
CA CYS A 105 12.97 -9.23 14.88
C CYS A 105 13.32 -8.01 15.76
N PHE A 106 12.61 -6.88 15.57
CA PHE A 106 12.87 -5.66 16.32
C PHE A 106 12.68 -5.84 17.84
N SER A 107 13.44 -5.08 18.62
CA SER A 107 13.47 -5.16 20.10
C SER A 107 13.95 -6.50 20.68
N MET A 108 14.55 -7.39 19.88
CA MET A 108 15.18 -8.62 20.37
C MET A 108 16.63 -8.43 20.84
N GLY A 109 17.16 -7.20 20.78
CA GLY A 109 18.54 -6.90 21.21
C GLY A 109 19.63 -7.26 20.19
N ILE A 110 19.28 -7.67 18.97
CA ILE A 110 20.22 -8.08 17.91
C ILE A 110 21.27 -6.98 17.63
N GLY A 111 20.84 -5.74 17.41
CA GLY A 111 21.77 -4.64 17.14
C GLY A 111 22.76 -4.38 18.30
N ALA A 112 22.30 -4.52 19.54
CA ALA A 112 23.15 -4.38 20.72
C ALA A 112 24.16 -5.53 20.85
N LEU A 113 23.78 -6.75 20.46
CA LEU A 113 24.70 -7.90 20.42
C LEU A 113 25.77 -7.73 19.34
N LEU A 114 25.37 -7.30 18.14
CA LEU A 114 26.29 -6.99 17.05
C LEU A 114 27.29 -5.92 17.47
N LEU A 115 26.81 -4.78 17.98
CA LEU A 115 27.67 -3.71 18.50
C LEU A 115 28.62 -4.20 19.58
N LYS A 116 28.13 -4.97 20.56
CA LYS A 116 28.98 -5.46 21.64
C LYS A 116 30.16 -6.28 21.09
N GLU A 117 29.87 -7.26 20.24
CA GLU A 117 30.88 -8.13 19.63
C GLU A 117 31.89 -7.30 18.81
N THR A 118 31.41 -6.42 17.94
CA THR A 118 32.29 -5.68 17.02
C THR A 118 33.10 -4.59 17.72
N LEU A 119 32.59 -4.00 18.80
CA LEU A 119 33.36 -3.08 19.63
C LEU A 119 34.48 -3.79 20.40
N GLU A 120 34.29 -5.03 20.84
CA GLU A 120 35.37 -5.83 21.44
C GLU A 120 36.45 -6.13 20.38
N LEU A 121 36.06 -6.58 19.19
CA LEU A 121 36.97 -6.84 18.07
C LEU A 121 37.75 -5.59 17.63
N ALA A 122 37.09 -4.42 17.56
CA ALA A 122 37.74 -3.18 17.18
C ALA A 122 38.78 -2.72 18.21
N ARG A 123 38.50 -2.92 19.52
CA ARG A 123 39.47 -2.64 20.59
C ARG A 123 40.67 -3.59 20.52
N ASP A 124 40.41 -4.88 20.33
CA ASP A 124 41.47 -5.89 20.23
C ASP A 124 42.36 -5.68 19.00
N ALA A 125 41.80 -5.13 17.91
CA ALA A 125 42.54 -4.73 16.73
C ALA A 125 43.33 -3.40 16.90
N GLY A 126 43.14 -2.68 18.00
CA GLY A 126 43.92 -1.48 18.35
C GLY A 126 43.44 -0.18 17.70
N TYR A 127 42.23 -0.14 17.12
CA TYR A 127 41.67 1.10 16.58
C TYR A 127 41.44 2.14 17.69
N LYS A 128 41.65 3.42 17.36
CA LYS A 128 41.59 4.53 18.34
C LYS A 128 40.15 4.89 18.71
N GLY A 129 39.26 4.96 17.73
CA GLY A 129 37.86 5.31 17.94
C GLY A 129 37.00 5.06 16.73
N ILE A 130 35.70 5.23 16.93
CA ILE A 130 34.66 5.10 15.91
C ILE A 130 33.93 6.44 15.80
N VAL A 131 33.63 6.89 14.59
CA VAL A 131 32.79 8.04 14.30
C VAL A 131 31.66 7.60 13.38
N ILE A 132 30.42 8.03 13.66
CA ILE A 132 29.21 7.65 12.91
C ILE A 132 28.23 8.82 12.79
N CYS A 133 27.35 8.74 11.80
CA CYS A 133 26.06 9.42 11.83
C CYS A 133 24.97 8.41 12.22
N GLY A 134 24.24 8.66 13.31
CA GLY A 134 23.26 7.71 13.82
C GLY A 134 22.28 8.28 14.83
N GLU A 135 21.38 7.42 15.32
CA GLU A 135 20.30 7.80 16.22
C GLU A 135 20.78 8.08 17.65
N PRO A 136 20.69 9.33 18.16
CA PRO A 136 21.22 9.68 19.47
C PRO A 136 20.58 8.88 20.61
N GLU A 137 19.26 8.65 20.55
CA GLU A 137 18.54 7.88 21.57
C GLU A 137 18.97 6.42 21.64
N TYR A 138 19.57 5.89 20.59
CA TYR A 138 20.08 4.52 20.54
C TYR A 138 21.55 4.46 20.94
N TYR A 139 22.42 5.21 20.26
CA TYR A 139 23.87 5.05 20.40
C TYR A 139 24.44 5.64 21.70
N THR A 140 23.80 6.65 22.30
CA THR A 140 24.22 7.16 23.62
C THR A 140 24.18 6.09 24.72
N LYS A 141 23.24 5.14 24.63
CA LYS A 141 23.15 3.99 25.55
C LYS A 141 24.33 3.01 25.42
N HIS A 142 25.07 3.11 24.31
CA HIS A 142 26.25 2.31 24.00
C HIS A 142 27.57 3.09 24.16
N GLY A 143 27.52 4.28 24.77
CA GLY A 143 28.70 5.09 25.12
C GLY A 143 29.14 6.08 24.05
N PHE A 144 28.41 6.20 22.94
CA PHE A 144 28.66 7.25 21.95
C PHE A 144 28.28 8.62 22.52
N VAL A 145 29.08 9.63 22.21
CA VAL A 145 28.82 11.04 22.55
C VAL A 145 28.92 11.88 21.28
N THR A 146 28.39 13.10 21.27
CA THR A 146 28.48 13.97 20.09
C THR A 146 29.93 14.33 19.76
N CYS A 147 30.24 14.50 18.48
CA CYS A 147 31.60 14.77 18.00
C CYS A 147 32.18 16.10 18.51
N ASP A 148 31.34 17.06 18.93
CA ASP A 148 31.73 18.32 19.54
C ASP A 148 32.63 18.14 20.77
N HIS A 149 32.51 17.01 21.47
CA HIS A 149 33.38 16.67 22.60
C HIS A 149 34.85 16.49 22.22
N PHE A 150 35.13 16.28 20.93
CA PHE A 150 36.45 15.97 20.39
C PHE A 150 36.92 16.98 19.33
N ASP A 151 36.17 18.06 19.09
CA ASP A 151 36.47 19.03 18.02
C ASP A 151 36.55 18.38 16.62
N ILE A 152 35.74 17.34 16.41
CA ILE A 152 35.58 16.64 15.13
C ILE A 152 34.32 17.17 14.45
N HIS A 153 34.42 17.54 13.17
CA HIS A 153 33.34 18.14 12.39
C HIS A 153 33.07 17.38 11.10
N HIS A 154 31.80 17.32 10.68
CA HIS A 154 31.46 16.88 9.34
C HIS A 154 31.67 18.03 8.33
N PRO A 155 32.29 17.81 7.16
CA PRO A 155 32.57 18.88 6.19
C PRO A 155 31.33 19.60 5.68
N THR A 156 30.22 18.87 5.51
CA THR A 156 28.97 19.40 4.95
C THR A 156 28.05 20.08 5.95
N PHE A 157 27.76 19.43 7.09
CA PHE A 157 26.77 19.90 8.05
C PHE A 157 27.36 20.30 9.41
N GLY A 158 28.69 20.25 9.57
CA GLY A 158 29.35 20.56 10.83
C GLY A 158 29.00 19.54 11.91
N ASN A 159 28.44 20.04 13.01
CA ASN A 159 28.07 19.24 14.16
C ASN A 159 26.55 19.17 14.31
N ALA A 160 26.06 17.95 14.52
CA ALA A 160 24.66 17.65 14.78
C ALA A 160 24.59 16.59 15.89
N ASP A 161 23.47 16.50 16.61
CA ASP A 161 23.30 15.51 17.68
C ASP A 161 23.49 14.06 17.19
N ALA A 162 23.15 13.81 15.92
CA ALA A 162 23.31 12.53 15.25
C ALA A 162 24.76 12.21 14.86
N PHE A 163 25.66 13.20 14.86
CA PHE A 163 27.07 13.00 14.53
C PHE A 163 27.86 12.70 15.81
N MET A 164 28.25 11.44 15.96
CA MET A 164 28.69 10.88 17.23
C MET A 164 30.00 10.13 17.11
N ALA A 165 30.75 10.08 18.20
CA ALA A 165 32.00 9.36 18.32
C ALA A 165 32.04 8.47 19.57
N LEU A 166 32.83 7.40 19.49
CA LEU A 166 33.15 6.50 20.60
C LEU A 166 34.66 6.29 20.66
N PRO A 167 35.34 6.81 21.69
CA PRO A 167 36.73 6.45 21.99
C PRO A 167 36.85 4.96 22.29
N LEU A 168 37.79 4.28 21.63
CA LEU A 168 38.14 2.88 21.92
C LEU A 168 39.39 2.78 22.80
N ASN A 169 40.23 3.82 22.81
CA ASN A 169 41.36 3.99 23.73
C ASN A 169 41.71 5.48 23.92
N ASP A 170 42.61 5.76 24.86
CA ASP A 170 43.06 7.12 25.22
C ASP A 170 43.72 7.90 24.06
N GLY A 171 44.11 7.21 22.98
CA GLY A 171 44.68 7.84 21.80
C GLY A 171 43.69 8.68 21.01
N PHE A 172 42.39 8.45 21.16
CA PHE A 172 41.34 9.15 20.43
C PHE A 172 41.17 10.61 20.86
N GLU A 173 41.41 10.94 22.13
CA GLU A 173 41.26 12.30 22.67
C GLU A 173 42.19 13.33 22.00
N LYS A 174 43.19 12.86 21.25
CA LYS A 174 44.16 13.70 20.53
C LYS A 174 43.80 13.91 19.05
N ILE A 175 42.67 13.36 18.61
CA ILE A 175 42.20 13.45 17.23
C ILE A 175 41.10 14.51 17.16
N HIS A 176 41.24 15.43 16.22
CA HIS A 176 40.34 16.56 15.93
C HIS A 176 40.45 16.86 14.44
N GLY A 177 39.50 17.63 13.89
CA GLY A 177 39.50 18.02 12.48
C GLY A 177 38.22 17.59 11.75
N PHE A 178 38.32 17.38 10.43
CA PHE A 178 37.19 17.04 9.57
C PHE A 178 37.11 15.55 9.28
N PHE A 179 35.93 14.97 9.47
CA PHE A 179 35.65 13.57 9.23
C PHE A 179 35.30 13.28 7.77
N TYR A 180 35.91 12.24 7.20
CA TYR A 180 35.68 11.77 5.84
C TYR A 180 35.46 10.25 5.84
N GLU A 181 34.33 9.83 5.29
CA GLU A 181 34.02 8.41 5.08
C GLU A 181 34.68 7.87 3.81
N ALA A 182 34.56 6.57 3.59
CA ALA A 182 34.98 5.96 2.33
C ALA A 182 34.15 6.57 1.16
N PRO A 183 34.75 6.82 -0.02
CA PRO A 183 34.05 7.41 -1.16
C PRO A 183 32.77 6.66 -1.56
N ILE A 184 32.72 5.35 -1.29
CA ILE A 184 31.60 4.48 -1.62
C ILE A 184 30.26 4.92 -1.00
N PHE A 185 30.28 5.65 0.13
CA PHE A 185 29.07 6.16 0.77
C PHE A 185 28.41 7.26 -0.08
N GLU A 186 29.20 8.10 -0.75
CA GLU A 186 28.71 9.13 -1.68
C GLU A 186 28.36 8.54 -3.06
N GLU A 187 29.08 7.51 -3.50
CA GLU A 187 28.84 6.83 -4.79
C GLU A 187 27.53 6.01 -4.82
N CYS A 188 26.85 5.82 -3.69
CA CYS A 188 25.61 5.05 -3.58
C CYS A 188 24.33 5.91 -3.58
N GLU A 189 24.37 7.09 -4.18
CA GLU A 189 23.23 8.03 -4.21
C GLU A 189 22.48 8.10 -5.56
N ASP A 190 22.98 7.48 -6.63
CA ASP A 190 22.33 7.52 -7.95
C ASP A 190 20.99 6.73 -7.95
N GLU A 191 19.88 7.45 -8.13
CA GLU A 191 18.53 6.87 -8.06
C GLU A 191 18.25 5.79 -9.12
N ASP A 192 18.84 5.90 -10.31
CA ASP A 192 18.61 4.95 -11.41
C ASP A 192 19.38 3.65 -11.16
N GLU A 193 20.62 3.75 -10.69
CA GLU A 193 21.42 2.60 -10.26
C GLU A 193 20.76 1.88 -9.07
N ILE A 194 20.28 2.62 -8.08
CA ILE A 194 19.54 2.06 -6.93
C ILE A 194 18.29 1.32 -7.44
N ARG A 195 17.53 1.91 -8.35
CA ARG A 195 16.32 1.28 -8.93
C ARG A 195 16.65 -0.02 -9.65
N GLU A 196 17.71 -0.01 -10.47
CA GLU A 196 18.10 -1.19 -11.24
C GLU A 196 18.57 -2.31 -10.31
N PHE A 197 19.42 -2.01 -9.33
CA PHE A 197 19.88 -2.97 -8.33
C PHE A 197 18.71 -3.56 -7.53
N THR A 198 17.74 -2.71 -7.15
CA THR A 198 16.57 -3.12 -6.35
C THR A 198 15.66 -4.11 -7.08
N LYS A 199 15.67 -4.17 -8.42
CA LYS A 199 14.89 -5.16 -9.18
C LYS A 199 15.29 -6.61 -8.87
N GLY A 200 16.48 -6.83 -8.32
CA GLY A 200 16.93 -8.15 -7.86
C GLY A 200 16.20 -8.68 -6.62
N PHE A 201 15.40 -7.85 -5.95
CA PHE A 201 14.72 -8.17 -4.69
C PHE A 201 13.19 -8.18 -4.85
N PRO A 202 12.46 -8.82 -3.91
CA PRO A 202 11.01 -8.70 -3.84
C PRO A 202 10.54 -7.24 -3.85
N TYR A 203 9.55 -6.94 -4.67
CA TYR A 203 9.06 -5.59 -4.83
C TYR A 203 8.37 -5.08 -3.55
N HIS A 204 8.78 -3.90 -3.10
CA HIS A 204 8.08 -3.14 -2.07
C HIS A 204 7.80 -1.73 -2.58
N LYS A 205 6.62 -1.17 -2.28
CA LYS A 205 6.23 0.17 -2.79
C LYS A 205 7.05 1.26 -2.07
N PRO A 206 7.77 2.14 -2.78
CA PRO A 206 8.34 3.34 -2.19
C PRO A 206 7.22 4.30 -1.78
N LEU A 207 7.30 4.84 -0.56
CA LEU A 207 6.26 5.69 0.01
C LEU A 207 6.87 6.99 0.53
N LYS A 208 6.24 8.10 0.16
CA LYS A 208 6.54 9.42 0.72
C LYS A 208 5.65 9.61 1.95
N LEU A 209 6.27 9.70 3.13
CA LEU A 209 5.57 9.85 4.40
C LEU A 209 5.66 11.30 4.87
N SER A 210 4.63 11.79 5.55
CA SER A 210 4.60 13.15 6.11
C SER A 210 5.60 13.34 7.26
N CYS A 211 5.91 12.25 7.98
CA CYS A 211 7.00 12.17 8.95
C CYS A 211 7.98 11.09 8.46
N GLN A 212 9.14 11.51 7.96
CA GLN A 212 10.07 10.61 7.26
C GLN A 212 11.20 10.10 8.15
N TRP A 213 10.88 9.86 9.43
CA TRP A 213 11.81 9.36 10.44
C TRP A 213 11.06 8.40 11.38
N LEU A 214 10.98 7.14 10.97
CA LEU A 214 10.26 6.08 11.70
C LEU A 214 11.19 5.41 12.73
N HIS A 215 11.60 6.13 13.78
CA HIS A 215 12.55 5.59 14.77
C HIS A 215 11.95 4.43 15.57
N VAL A 216 10.91 4.74 16.37
CA VAL A 216 10.18 3.76 17.20
C VAL A 216 8.95 3.25 16.45
N GLU A 217 8.36 4.12 15.63
CA GLU A 217 7.18 3.79 14.84
C GLU A 217 7.55 2.83 13.71
N LYS A 218 6.61 1.98 13.32
CA LYS A 218 6.73 1.09 12.17
C LYS A 218 5.68 1.45 11.15
N LEU A 219 5.99 1.19 9.88
CA LEU A 219 5.05 1.36 8.79
C LEU A 219 4.36 0.03 8.50
N GLY A 220 3.05 0.06 8.35
CA GLY A 220 2.27 -1.10 7.94
C GLY A 220 1.07 -0.69 7.11
N ARG A 221 0.34 -1.68 6.61
CA ARG A 221 -0.85 -1.46 5.78
C ARG A 221 -2.07 -2.13 6.38
N ILE A 222 -3.20 -1.45 6.48
CA ILE A 222 -4.43 -2.04 7.01
C ILE A 222 -4.92 -3.14 6.07
N SER A 223 -4.91 -4.39 6.53
CA SER A 223 -5.34 -5.56 5.75
C SER A 223 -6.79 -5.96 6.01
N GLU A 224 -7.29 -5.69 7.22
CA GLU A 224 -8.65 -6.03 7.64
C GLU A 224 -9.16 -4.99 8.66
N VAL A 225 -10.45 -4.64 8.55
CA VAL A 225 -11.16 -3.79 9.52
C VAL A 225 -12.43 -4.52 9.97
N SER A 226 -12.59 -4.66 11.29
CA SER A 226 -13.78 -5.27 11.90
C SER A 226 -14.18 -4.50 13.15
N LYS A 227 -15.22 -3.66 13.05
CA LYS A 227 -15.66 -2.74 14.11
C LYS A 227 -14.50 -1.86 14.59
N ASN A 228 -14.01 -2.05 15.82
CA ASN A 228 -12.89 -1.30 16.41
C ASN A 228 -11.59 -2.10 16.45
N CYS A 229 -11.55 -3.26 15.78
CA CYS A 229 -10.36 -4.09 15.66
C CYS A 229 -9.80 -3.97 14.24
N TYR A 230 -8.48 -3.82 14.16
CA TYR A 230 -7.74 -3.67 12.92
C TYR A 230 -6.74 -4.81 12.80
N LYS A 231 -6.41 -5.19 11.57
CA LYS A 231 -5.19 -5.95 11.28
C LYS A 231 -4.28 -5.13 10.39
N ILE A 232 -3.00 -5.14 10.74
CA ILE A 232 -1.94 -4.48 10.00
C ILE A 232 -1.11 -5.58 9.35
N LYS A 233 -0.96 -5.52 8.03
CA LYS A 233 0.08 -6.22 7.28
C LYS A 233 1.40 -5.50 7.55
N PHE A 234 2.31 -6.19 8.21
CA PHE A 234 3.68 -5.76 8.48
C PHE A 234 4.62 -6.82 7.93
N TRP A 235 5.17 -6.55 6.75
CA TRP A 235 5.88 -7.56 5.96
C TRP A 235 5.02 -8.81 5.77
N GLU A 236 5.55 -9.99 6.06
CA GLU A 236 4.82 -11.25 5.93
C GLU A 236 3.74 -11.42 7.01
N GLN A 237 3.82 -10.67 8.12
CA GLN A 237 2.96 -10.84 9.30
C GLN A 237 1.64 -10.08 9.17
N GLU A 238 0.57 -10.66 9.74
CA GLU A 238 -0.67 -9.94 10.04
C GLU A 238 -0.80 -9.76 11.55
N ILE A 239 -0.77 -8.52 12.00
CA ILE A 239 -0.71 -8.18 13.42
C ILE A 239 -2.02 -7.52 13.83
N PRO A 240 -2.66 -7.96 14.95
CA PRO A 240 -3.82 -7.28 15.49
C PRO A 240 -3.45 -5.90 16.03
N ALA A 241 -4.32 -4.92 15.82
CA ALA A 241 -4.08 -3.55 16.24
C ALA A 241 -5.34 -2.82 16.70
N LYS A 242 -5.10 -1.79 17.52
CA LYS A 242 -6.10 -0.84 18.03
C LYS A 242 -5.70 0.58 17.74
N LEU A 243 -6.68 1.48 17.73
CA LEU A 243 -6.45 2.91 17.56
C LEU A 243 -5.91 3.53 18.85
N LYS A 244 -4.97 4.48 18.71
CA LYS A 244 -4.60 5.41 19.78
C LYS A 244 -5.81 6.28 20.17
N GLY A 245 -5.86 6.70 21.44
CA GLY A 245 -7.03 7.40 22.01
C GLY A 245 -7.47 8.67 21.26
N ASN A 246 -6.55 9.39 20.63
CA ASN A 246 -6.87 10.60 19.85
C ASN A 246 -7.73 10.33 18.60
N PHE A 247 -7.81 9.09 18.11
CA PHE A 247 -8.72 8.75 17.01
C PHE A 247 -10.20 8.84 17.40
N TYR A 248 -10.55 8.74 18.69
CA TYR A 248 -11.95 8.82 19.13
C TYR A 248 -12.55 10.23 18.98
N GLU A 249 -11.71 11.25 18.82
CA GLU A 249 -12.11 12.64 18.56
C GLU A 249 -12.13 12.97 17.06
N LYS A 250 -11.61 12.07 16.22
CA LYS A 250 -11.53 12.27 14.78
C LYS A 250 -12.85 11.95 14.08
N LYS A 251 -13.06 12.58 12.94
CA LYS A 251 -14.21 12.29 12.07
C LYS A 251 -14.07 10.89 11.46
N ALA A 252 -15.19 10.29 11.07
CA ALA A 252 -15.22 8.91 10.59
C ALA A 252 -14.42 8.68 9.28
N ASP A 253 -14.30 9.71 8.44
CA ASP A 253 -13.45 9.73 7.24
C ASP A 253 -11.95 9.72 7.57
N GLN A 254 -11.55 10.11 8.77
CA GLN A 254 -10.16 10.12 9.22
C GLN A 254 -9.75 8.83 9.94
N LEU A 255 -10.68 7.89 10.12
CA LEU A 255 -10.38 6.58 10.68
C LEU A 255 -9.73 5.68 9.62
N PRO A 256 -8.84 4.75 10.02
CA PRO A 256 -8.20 3.84 9.06
C PRO A 256 -9.22 2.95 8.35
N VAL A 257 -9.00 2.72 7.07
CA VAL A 257 -9.75 1.76 6.23
C VAL A 257 -8.79 0.76 5.58
N VAL A 258 -9.30 -0.33 5.02
CA VAL A 258 -8.48 -1.30 4.29
C VAL A 258 -7.70 -0.60 3.17
N GLY A 259 -6.40 -0.90 3.06
CA GLY A 259 -5.49 -0.28 2.10
C GLY A 259 -4.76 0.97 2.60
N ASP A 260 -5.18 1.55 3.74
CA ASP A 260 -4.43 2.65 4.37
C ASP A 260 -3.04 2.20 4.80
N TYR A 261 -2.04 3.04 4.54
CA TYR A 261 -0.75 2.96 5.22
C TYR A 261 -0.85 3.65 6.56
N VAL A 262 -0.29 3.05 7.60
CA VAL A 262 -0.36 3.55 8.98
C VAL A 262 1.00 3.47 9.64
N THR A 263 1.30 4.46 10.48
CA THR A 263 2.37 4.33 11.47
C THR A 263 1.81 3.71 12.74
N PHE A 264 2.56 2.79 13.33
CA PHE A 264 2.12 2.06 14.52
C PHE A 264 3.28 1.73 15.46
N MET A 265 2.97 1.52 16.74
CA MET A 265 3.92 0.90 17.67
C MET A 265 3.69 -0.60 17.70
N TYR A 266 4.73 -1.35 17.33
CA TYR A 266 4.70 -2.80 17.37
C TYR A 266 4.67 -3.32 18.80
N ASN A 267 3.79 -4.28 19.06
CA ASN A 267 3.69 -4.98 20.33
C ASN A 267 3.65 -6.49 20.08
N SER A 268 4.73 -7.19 20.41
CA SER A 268 4.84 -8.64 20.20
C SER A 268 4.01 -9.48 21.18
N GLN A 269 3.48 -8.88 22.25
CA GLN A 269 2.73 -9.58 23.30
C GLN A 269 1.22 -9.28 23.31
N GLY A 270 0.71 -8.53 22.35
CA GLY A 270 -0.70 -8.15 22.30
C GLY A 270 -1.04 -7.30 21.08
N ASP A 271 -2.06 -6.45 21.22
CA ASP A 271 -2.45 -5.53 20.15
C ASP A 271 -1.39 -4.46 19.95
N SER A 272 -0.99 -4.26 18.71
CA SER A 272 -0.19 -3.10 18.31
C SER A 272 -1.05 -1.83 18.29
N MET A 273 -0.42 -0.66 18.41
CA MET A 273 -1.17 0.61 18.48
C MET A 273 -0.96 1.45 17.23
N ILE A 274 -2.03 1.70 16.48
CA ILE A 274 -2.05 2.61 15.32
C ILE A 274 -1.93 4.05 15.84
N LEU A 275 -0.90 4.75 15.40
CA LEU A 275 -0.58 6.12 15.80
C LEU A 275 -1.16 7.14 14.83
N SER A 276 -1.02 6.88 13.53
CA SER A 276 -1.46 7.80 12.47
C SER A 276 -1.84 7.04 11.19
N VAL A 277 -2.63 7.70 10.34
CA VAL A 277 -2.92 7.26 8.96
C VAL A 277 -2.11 8.16 8.04
N CYS A 278 -1.33 7.55 7.14
CA CYS A 278 -0.54 8.27 6.15
C CYS A 278 -1.45 8.93 5.11
N GLU A 279 -0.92 9.89 4.36
CA GLU A 279 -1.66 10.56 3.29
C GLU A 279 -2.19 9.56 2.26
N ARG A 280 -3.48 9.69 1.92
CA ARG A 280 -4.16 8.81 0.97
C ARG A 280 -3.99 9.34 -0.45
N LYS A 281 -3.53 8.48 -1.36
CA LYS A 281 -3.52 8.79 -2.80
C LYS A 281 -4.90 8.69 -3.43
N SER A 282 -5.74 7.82 -2.89
CA SER A 282 -7.12 7.62 -3.33
C SER A 282 -7.97 7.14 -2.15
N PHE A 283 -9.27 7.43 -2.21
CA PHE A 283 -10.20 7.13 -1.13
C PHE A 283 -11.59 6.81 -1.66
N LEU A 284 -11.92 5.51 -1.65
CA LEU A 284 -13.22 5.02 -2.09
C LEU A 284 -14.23 5.16 -0.96
N GLN A 285 -15.26 5.96 -1.20
CA GLN A 285 -16.37 6.20 -0.29
C GLN A 285 -17.68 6.32 -1.06
N ARG A 286 -18.79 6.01 -0.40
CA ARG A 286 -20.13 6.16 -0.98
C ARG A 286 -21.15 6.50 0.09
N PRO A 287 -22.28 7.14 -0.26
CA PRO A 287 -23.43 7.24 0.63
C PRO A 287 -23.93 5.86 1.06
N ASP A 288 -24.25 5.71 2.34
CA ASP A 288 -24.89 4.52 2.91
C ASP A 288 -26.35 4.47 2.43
N GLN A 289 -26.70 3.42 1.71
CA GLN A 289 -28.05 3.23 1.16
C GLN A 289 -29.10 2.96 2.23
N ALA A 290 -28.71 2.48 3.41
CA ALA A 290 -29.62 2.23 4.51
C ALA A 290 -29.80 3.43 5.44
N LYS A 291 -28.90 4.43 5.36
CA LYS A 291 -28.88 5.60 6.23
C LYS A 291 -28.55 6.85 5.43
N THR A 292 -29.59 7.59 5.06
CA THR A 292 -29.47 8.87 4.36
C THR A 292 -28.50 9.81 5.08
N GLY A 293 -27.54 10.37 4.35
CA GLY A 293 -26.54 11.31 4.87
C GLY A 293 -25.34 10.70 5.60
N VAL A 294 -25.27 9.37 5.72
CA VAL A 294 -24.09 8.69 6.29
C VAL A 294 -23.17 8.21 5.16
N MET A 295 -21.87 8.48 5.26
CA MET A 295 -20.89 7.93 4.32
C MET A 295 -20.38 6.56 4.77
N GLN A 296 -20.23 5.66 3.82
CA GLN A 296 -19.54 4.38 3.96
C GLN A 296 -18.14 4.49 3.33
N TYR A 297 -17.11 4.44 4.16
CA TYR A 297 -15.71 4.39 3.72
C TYR A 297 -15.30 2.96 3.40
N MET A 298 -14.75 2.74 2.21
CA MET A 298 -14.59 1.42 1.63
C MET A 298 -13.15 0.95 1.67
N ALA A 299 -12.27 1.69 0.99
CA ALA A 299 -10.85 1.38 0.86
C ALA A 299 -10.06 2.65 0.51
N ALA A 300 -8.75 2.63 0.76
CA ALA A 300 -7.83 3.69 0.41
C ALA A 300 -6.63 3.15 -0.37
N ASN A 301 -5.91 4.05 -1.05
CA ASN A 301 -4.71 3.73 -1.84
C ASN A 301 -4.95 2.61 -2.87
N VAL A 302 -6.10 2.71 -3.55
CA VAL A 302 -6.50 1.89 -4.70
C VAL A 302 -6.08 2.60 -5.98
N ASP A 303 -5.34 1.91 -6.85
CA ASP A 303 -4.93 2.44 -8.16
C ASP A 303 -6.03 2.18 -9.21
N TYR A 304 -6.60 0.97 -9.21
CA TYR A 304 -7.69 0.57 -10.13
C TYR A 304 -8.91 0.02 -9.39
N LEU A 305 -10.11 0.47 -9.78
CA LEU A 305 -11.38 -0.12 -9.34
C LEU A 305 -11.91 -1.02 -10.44
N PHE A 306 -11.83 -2.33 -10.24
CA PHE A 306 -12.40 -3.32 -11.14
C PHE A 306 -13.89 -3.47 -10.86
N ILE A 307 -14.69 -2.97 -11.80
CA ILE A 307 -16.15 -3.03 -11.78
C ILE A 307 -16.58 -4.28 -12.55
N VAL A 308 -16.84 -5.35 -11.82
CA VAL A 308 -17.14 -6.68 -12.37
C VAL A 308 -18.64 -6.85 -12.53
N THR A 309 -19.09 -7.10 -13.76
CA THR A 309 -20.49 -7.39 -14.11
C THR A 309 -20.53 -8.44 -15.22
N SER A 310 -21.54 -9.31 -15.22
CA SER A 310 -21.67 -10.32 -16.27
C SER A 310 -22.54 -9.87 -17.43
N LEU A 311 -22.17 -10.25 -18.66
CA LEU A 311 -22.89 -9.96 -19.92
C LEU A 311 -24.21 -10.74 -20.10
N ASN A 312 -24.83 -11.15 -19.00
CA ASN A 312 -26.14 -11.81 -18.98
C ASN A 312 -27.20 -10.82 -18.43
N GLU A 313 -28.21 -11.32 -17.72
CA GLU A 313 -29.25 -10.49 -17.10
C GLU A 313 -28.74 -9.55 -15.99
N ASP A 314 -27.50 -9.74 -15.51
CA ASP A 314 -26.87 -8.85 -14.52
C ASP A 314 -26.41 -7.50 -15.11
N TYR A 315 -26.23 -7.42 -16.44
CA TYR A 315 -25.72 -6.20 -17.08
C TYR A 315 -26.64 -5.01 -16.81
N ASN A 316 -26.10 -4.01 -16.11
CA ASN A 316 -26.84 -2.80 -15.76
C ASN A 316 -25.96 -1.55 -15.93
N TYR A 317 -26.22 -0.83 -17.03
CA TYR A 317 -25.53 0.42 -17.37
C TYR A 317 -25.51 1.44 -16.23
N ASN A 318 -26.66 1.68 -15.58
CA ASN A 318 -26.78 2.67 -14.52
C ASN A 318 -25.98 2.25 -13.26
N ARG A 319 -25.90 0.94 -12.98
CA ARG A 319 -25.06 0.41 -11.90
C ARG A 319 -23.57 0.59 -12.21
N ILE A 320 -23.15 0.32 -13.44
CA ILE A 320 -21.75 0.53 -13.88
C ILE A 320 -21.40 2.01 -13.75
N ALA A 321 -22.24 2.90 -14.28
CA ALA A 321 -22.04 4.34 -14.21
C ALA A 321 -21.93 4.88 -12.77
N ARG A 322 -22.73 4.32 -11.84
CA ARG A 322 -22.63 4.61 -10.40
C ARG A 322 -21.25 4.25 -9.84
N TYR A 323 -20.74 3.07 -10.16
CA TYR A 323 -19.43 2.64 -9.66
C TYR A 323 -18.28 3.41 -10.32
N VAL A 324 -18.40 3.75 -11.60
CA VAL A 324 -17.46 4.66 -12.29
C VAL A 324 -17.41 6.01 -11.59
N SER A 325 -18.56 6.57 -11.21
CA SER A 325 -18.64 7.82 -10.45
C SER A 325 -17.88 7.75 -9.13
N ILE A 326 -18.01 6.65 -8.38
CA ILE A 326 -17.31 6.42 -7.11
C ILE A 326 -15.79 6.35 -7.34
N ALA A 327 -15.33 5.64 -8.38
CA ALA A 327 -13.91 5.53 -8.69
C ALA A 327 -13.29 6.91 -8.97
N ILE A 328 -13.90 7.68 -9.88
CA ILE A 328 -13.39 8.98 -10.32
C ILE A 328 -13.33 9.96 -9.13
N GLN A 329 -14.38 10.04 -8.31
CA GLN A 329 -14.38 10.89 -7.11
C GLN A 329 -13.35 10.45 -6.07
N GLY A 330 -13.13 9.13 -5.96
CA GLY A 330 -12.13 8.58 -5.06
C GLY A 330 -10.71 8.68 -5.59
N GLY A 331 -10.47 9.28 -6.77
CA GLY A 331 -9.14 9.38 -7.37
C GLY A 331 -8.58 8.04 -7.87
N THR A 332 -9.45 7.09 -8.20
CA THR A 332 -9.11 5.75 -8.69
C THR A 332 -9.51 5.60 -10.16
N ILE A 333 -8.73 4.84 -10.94
CA ILE A 333 -9.06 4.59 -12.35
C ILE A 333 -10.14 3.49 -12.45
N PRO A 334 -11.32 3.76 -13.03
CA PRO A 334 -12.35 2.73 -13.22
C PRO A 334 -12.01 1.80 -14.38
N VAL A 335 -12.02 0.49 -14.12
CA VAL A 335 -11.84 -0.56 -15.11
C VAL A 335 -13.06 -1.48 -15.07
N VAL A 336 -13.87 -1.48 -16.12
CA VAL A 336 -15.08 -2.30 -16.18
C VAL A 336 -14.75 -3.65 -16.80
N ILE A 337 -15.01 -4.70 -16.03
CA ILE A 337 -14.77 -6.09 -16.43
C ILE A 337 -16.12 -6.74 -16.74
N LEU A 338 -16.38 -6.91 -18.04
CA LEU A 338 -17.57 -7.56 -18.58
C LEU A 338 -17.32 -9.07 -18.67
N THR A 339 -17.71 -9.82 -17.64
CA THR A 339 -17.48 -11.27 -17.57
C THR A 339 -18.49 -12.07 -18.38
N LYS A 340 -18.18 -13.35 -18.64
CA LYS A 340 -19.02 -14.29 -19.41
C LYS A 340 -19.22 -13.85 -20.85
N SER A 341 -18.18 -13.30 -21.48
CA SER A 341 -18.22 -12.86 -22.88
C SER A 341 -18.55 -13.99 -23.86
N ASP A 342 -18.31 -15.25 -23.48
CA ASP A 342 -18.70 -16.46 -24.20
C ASP A 342 -20.22 -16.59 -24.41
N LEU A 343 -21.04 -15.96 -23.56
CA LEU A 343 -22.51 -15.97 -23.68
C LEU A 343 -23.04 -14.79 -24.51
N CYS A 344 -22.17 -13.89 -24.99
CA CYS A 344 -22.57 -12.67 -25.69
C CYS A 344 -22.07 -12.67 -27.13
N THR A 345 -23.01 -12.62 -28.09
CA THR A 345 -22.67 -12.60 -29.52
C THR A 345 -22.03 -11.30 -29.98
N ASN A 346 -22.16 -10.20 -29.22
CA ASN A 346 -21.59 -8.89 -29.59
C ASN A 346 -21.19 -8.09 -28.34
N ALA A 347 -20.14 -8.52 -27.66
CA ALA A 347 -19.57 -7.81 -26.51
C ALA A 347 -19.11 -6.39 -26.88
N GLY A 348 -18.61 -6.18 -28.12
CA GLY A 348 -18.14 -4.88 -28.60
C GLY A 348 -19.19 -3.77 -28.65
N ARG A 349 -20.49 -4.11 -28.62
CA ARG A 349 -21.56 -3.13 -28.39
C ARG A 349 -21.53 -2.58 -26.96
N TYR A 350 -21.40 -3.47 -25.97
CA TYR A 350 -21.44 -3.12 -24.55
C TYR A 350 -20.16 -2.39 -24.12
N ILE A 351 -19.01 -2.77 -24.68
CA ILE A 351 -17.75 -2.05 -24.51
C ILE A 351 -17.92 -0.58 -24.88
N ARG A 352 -18.35 -0.31 -26.12
CA ARG A 352 -18.58 1.07 -26.61
C ARG A 352 -19.65 1.83 -25.84
N GLU A 353 -20.68 1.14 -25.35
CA GLU A 353 -21.72 1.76 -24.51
C GLU A 353 -21.13 2.23 -23.17
N VAL A 354 -20.32 1.39 -22.51
CA VAL A 354 -19.70 1.71 -21.22
C VAL A 354 -18.59 2.76 -21.35
N GLU A 355 -17.80 2.73 -22.42
CA GLU A 355 -16.75 3.73 -22.69
C GLU A 355 -17.32 5.14 -22.87
N GLN A 356 -18.60 5.29 -23.21
CA GLN A 356 -19.26 6.60 -23.32
C GLN A 356 -19.46 7.30 -21.96
N ILE A 357 -19.39 6.56 -20.85
CA ILE A 357 -19.57 7.10 -19.50
C ILE A 357 -18.49 8.16 -19.18
N SER A 358 -17.23 7.86 -19.49
CA SER A 358 -16.10 8.78 -19.36
C SER A 358 -14.88 8.24 -20.11
N ASP A 359 -14.08 9.15 -20.65
CA ASP A 359 -12.75 8.93 -21.21
C ASP A 359 -11.74 8.25 -20.26
N LYS A 360 -11.96 8.34 -18.94
CA LYS A 360 -11.14 7.68 -17.92
C LYS A 360 -11.49 6.20 -17.72
N VAL A 361 -12.57 5.71 -18.32
CA VAL A 361 -13.04 4.32 -18.17
C VAL A 361 -12.33 3.42 -19.17
N ARG A 362 -11.77 2.31 -18.67
CA ARG A 362 -11.30 1.19 -19.50
C ARG A 362 -12.28 0.04 -19.41
N VAL A 363 -12.48 -0.71 -20.48
CA VAL A 363 -13.46 -1.81 -20.52
C VAL A 363 -12.85 -3.05 -21.15
N HIS A 364 -12.93 -4.17 -20.45
CA HIS A 364 -12.48 -5.48 -20.94
C HIS A 364 -13.63 -6.48 -20.92
N ALA A 365 -13.82 -7.20 -22.03
CA ALA A 365 -14.77 -8.31 -22.10
C ALA A 365 -14.03 -9.63 -21.99
N ILE A 366 -14.29 -10.39 -20.93
CA ILE A 366 -13.52 -11.59 -20.59
C ILE A 366 -14.41 -12.82 -20.40
N SER A 367 -13.83 -13.98 -20.62
CA SER A 367 -14.36 -15.25 -20.14
C SER A 367 -13.29 -15.97 -19.34
N ALA A 368 -13.41 -15.94 -18.01
CA ALA A 368 -12.50 -16.63 -17.11
C ALA A 368 -12.51 -18.16 -17.33
N LEU A 369 -13.63 -18.72 -17.79
CA LEU A 369 -13.77 -20.16 -18.06
C LEU A 369 -12.92 -20.61 -19.26
N TYR A 370 -12.84 -19.79 -20.30
CA TYR A 370 -12.13 -20.11 -21.55
C TYR A 370 -10.83 -19.35 -21.73
N GLY A 371 -10.43 -18.54 -20.74
CA GLY A 371 -9.25 -17.68 -20.80
C GLY A 371 -9.36 -16.48 -21.77
N ILE A 372 -10.52 -16.21 -22.34
CA ILE A 372 -10.70 -15.17 -23.36
C ILE A 372 -10.53 -13.79 -22.71
N GLY A 373 -9.65 -12.95 -23.27
CA GLY A 373 -9.45 -11.56 -22.86
C GLY A 373 -8.73 -11.37 -21.52
N LEU A 374 -8.30 -12.46 -20.86
CA LEU A 374 -7.55 -12.35 -19.60
C LEU A 374 -6.17 -11.70 -19.78
N ASP A 375 -5.53 -11.93 -20.93
CA ASP A 375 -4.20 -11.38 -21.23
C ASP A 375 -4.20 -9.84 -21.24
N GLU A 376 -5.33 -9.21 -21.58
CA GLU A 376 -5.48 -7.76 -21.55
C GLU A 376 -5.36 -7.21 -20.12
N LEU A 377 -5.64 -8.02 -19.10
CA LEU A 377 -5.55 -7.59 -17.71
C LEU A 377 -4.11 -7.54 -17.18
N ASN A 378 -3.14 -8.09 -17.93
CA ASN A 378 -1.73 -8.07 -17.55
C ASN A 378 -1.18 -6.63 -17.40
N GLU A 379 -1.77 -5.64 -18.09
CA GLU A 379 -1.36 -4.24 -17.94
C GLU A 379 -1.56 -3.68 -16.53
N TYR A 380 -2.48 -4.29 -15.75
CA TYR A 380 -2.74 -3.93 -14.36
C TYR A 380 -1.94 -4.76 -13.37
N MET A 381 -1.23 -5.79 -13.84
CA MET A 381 -0.49 -6.75 -13.02
C MET A 381 0.94 -6.31 -12.74
N THR A 382 1.16 -5.01 -12.63
CA THR A 382 2.45 -4.42 -12.29
C THR A 382 2.68 -4.42 -10.78
N PRO A 383 3.86 -4.82 -10.29
CA PRO A 383 4.17 -4.81 -8.86
C PRO A 383 3.88 -3.44 -8.21
N GLY A 384 3.28 -3.44 -7.02
CA GLY A 384 2.90 -2.24 -6.29
C GLY A 384 1.53 -1.66 -6.63
N THR A 385 0.87 -2.20 -7.66
CA THR A 385 -0.50 -1.82 -8.02
C THR A 385 -1.50 -2.41 -7.02
N THR A 386 -2.49 -1.60 -6.62
CA THR A 386 -3.61 -2.02 -5.80
C THR A 386 -4.91 -1.98 -6.60
N ILE A 387 -5.56 -3.14 -6.70
CA ILE A 387 -6.82 -3.35 -7.41
C ILE A 387 -7.92 -3.62 -6.38
N CYS A 388 -9.00 -2.84 -6.41
CA CYS A 388 -10.19 -3.11 -5.61
C CYS A 388 -11.26 -3.74 -6.50
N LEU A 389 -11.90 -4.81 -6.04
CA LEU A 389 -12.99 -5.46 -6.77
C LEU A 389 -14.35 -4.98 -6.26
N MET A 390 -15.23 -4.56 -7.18
CA MET A 390 -16.60 -4.15 -6.91
C MET A 390 -17.55 -4.73 -7.95
N GLY A 391 -18.75 -5.18 -7.54
CA GLY A 391 -19.73 -5.76 -8.46
C GLY A 391 -20.80 -6.59 -7.74
N SER A 392 -21.85 -6.96 -8.45
CA SER A 392 -22.96 -7.76 -7.92
C SER A 392 -22.52 -9.17 -7.49
N SER A 393 -23.28 -9.79 -6.59
CA SER A 393 -23.05 -11.19 -6.22
C SER A 393 -23.27 -12.08 -7.46
N GLY A 394 -22.38 -13.05 -7.71
CA GLY A 394 -22.49 -13.94 -8.87
C GLY A 394 -21.96 -13.38 -10.21
N ALA A 395 -21.46 -12.14 -10.24
CA ALA A 395 -20.80 -11.55 -11.42
C ALA A 395 -19.44 -12.20 -11.78
N GLY A 396 -18.93 -13.10 -10.94
CA GLY A 396 -17.67 -13.81 -11.18
C GLY A 396 -16.42 -13.18 -10.54
N LYS A 397 -16.57 -12.29 -9.55
CA LYS A 397 -15.42 -11.67 -8.83
C LYS A 397 -14.42 -12.70 -8.28
N SER A 398 -14.89 -13.67 -7.51
CA SER A 398 -14.01 -14.71 -6.92
C SER A 398 -13.34 -15.57 -8.01
N THR A 399 -14.07 -15.90 -9.08
CA THR A 399 -13.52 -16.61 -10.24
C THR A 399 -12.43 -15.80 -10.93
N LEU A 400 -12.64 -14.49 -11.08
CA LEU A 400 -11.64 -13.56 -11.62
C LEU A 400 -10.42 -13.49 -10.70
N THR A 401 -10.60 -13.29 -9.39
CA THR A 401 -9.50 -13.27 -8.42
C THR A 401 -8.65 -14.54 -8.52
N ASN A 402 -9.28 -15.72 -8.57
CA ASN A 402 -8.57 -16.99 -8.70
C ASN A 402 -7.81 -17.10 -10.02
N SER A 403 -8.41 -16.65 -11.12
CA SER A 403 -7.75 -16.64 -12.43
C SER A 403 -6.53 -15.71 -12.44
N LEU A 404 -6.59 -14.59 -11.71
CA LEU A 404 -5.51 -13.61 -11.60
C LEU A 404 -4.38 -14.06 -10.66
N ILE A 405 -4.68 -14.86 -9.64
CA ILE A 405 -3.66 -15.39 -8.72
C ILE A 405 -2.78 -16.43 -9.42
N GLY A 406 -3.26 -17.11 -10.47
CA GLY A 406 -2.51 -18.16 -11.18
C GLY A 406 -2.34 -19.47 -10.39
N GLU A 407 -2.91 -19.53 -9.18
CA GLU A 407 -3.00 -20.70 -8.32
C GLU A 407 -4.45 -20.88 -7.84
N GLU A 408 -4.90 -22.12 -7.65
CA GLU A 408 -6.18 -22.45 -6.98
C GLU A 408 -6.14 -22.13 -5.46
N THR A 409 -5.57 -21.00 -5.05
CA THR A 409 -5.32 -20.67 -3.64
C THR A 409 -6.60 -20.29 -2.90
N MET A 410 -7.61 -19.77 -3.59
CA MET A 410 -8.98 -20.03 -3.13
C MET A 410 -9.43 -21.28 -3.85
N LYS A 411 -9.35 -22.43 -3.18
CA LYS A 411 -10.32 -23.48 -3.44
C LYS A 411 -11.66 -22.75 -3.48
N THR A 412 -12.27 -22.64 -4.67
CA THR A 412 -13.71 -22.65 -4.77
C THR A 412 -14.05 -23.81 -3.87
N SER A 413 -14.51 -23.53 -2.65
CA SER A 413 -14.88 -24.59 -1.74
C SER A 413 -15.81 -25.41 -2.59
N GLU A 414 -15.36 -26.63 -2.92
CA GLU A 414 -16.23 -27.67 -3.45
C GLU A 414 -17.52 -27.48 -2.68
N ILE A 415 -18.60 -27.33 -3.44
CA ILE A 415 -19.97 -27.31 -2.94
C ILE A 415 -19.95 -28.24 -1.72
N ARG A 416 -19.87 -27.65 -0.52
CA ARG A 416 -19.96 -28.44 0.70
C ARG A 416 -21.41 -28.84 0.62
N GLU A 417 -21.66 -30.08 0.24
CA GLU A 417 -22.97 -30.70 0.04
C GLU A 417 -23.79 -30.75 1.35
N ASP A 418 -23.56 -29.81 2.28
CA ASP A 418 -24.14 -29.82 3.61
C ASP A 418 -24.57 -28.42 4.09
N ASP A 419 -24.81 -27.48 3.17
CA ASP A 419 -25.51 -26.23 3.50
C ASP A 419 -26.46 -25.82 2.36
N ASP A 420 -27.59 -26.53 2.32
CA ASP A 420 -28.70 -26.38 1.37
C ASP A 420 -29.48 -25.05 1.52
N LYS A 421 -28.82 -23.99 2.00
CA LYS A 421 -29.33 -22.62 2.15
C LYS A 421 -28.22 -21.62 1.84
N GLY A 422 -28.01 -21.36 0.55
CA GLY A 422 -26.99 -20.48 -0.01
C GLY A 422 -26.84 -19.11 0.67
N ARG A 423 -25.97 -19.04 1.68
CA ARG A 423 -25.52 -17.81 2.34
C ARG A 423 -23.99 -17.73 2.29
N HIS A 424 -23.45 -17.48 1.10
CA HIS A 424 -22.06 -17.04 0.97
C HIS A 424 -21.91 -15.71 1.72
N THR A 425 -21.22 -15.71 2.86
CA THR A 425 -21.02 -14.52 3.67
C THR A 425 -19.54 -14.35 4.01
N THR A 426 -18.74 -13.88 3.05
CA THR A 426 -17.44 -13.28 3.40
C THR A 426 -17.76 -11.95 4.07
N THR A 427 -17.78 -11.87 5.40
CA THR A 427 -18.20 -10.66 6.14
C THR A 427 -17.12 -9.59 6.26
N CYS A 428 -15.87 -9.89 5.89
CA CYS A 428 -14.73 -9.02 6.10
C CYS A 428 -14.10 -8.60 4.75
N ARG A 429 -13.73 -7.32 4.63
CA ARG A 429 -12.89 -6.81 3.53
C ARG A 429 -11.47 -7.25 3.81
N LYS A 430 -10.84 -7.94 2.86
CA LYS A 430 -9.50 -8.48 3.03
C LYS A 430 -8.58 -8.01 1.91
N LEU A 431 -7.38 -7.62 2.31
CA LEU A 431 -6.25 -7.36 1.42
C LEU A 431 -5.52 -8.68 1.13
N ILE A 432 -5.31 -8.98 -0.14
CA ILE A 432 -4.59 -10.16 -0.64
C ILE A 432 -3.43 -9.67 -1.49
N GLU A 433 -2.21 -10.05 -1.13
CA GLU A 433 -1.01 -9.73 -1.90
C GLU A 433 -0.64 -10.92 -2.77
N LEU A 434 -0.46 -10.68 -4.06
CA LEU A 434 -0.10 -11.67 -5.05
C LEU A 434 1.44 -11.84 -5.09
N PRO A 435 1.95 -13.01 -5.53
CA PRO A 435 3.38 -13.24 -5.66
C PRO A 435 4.11 -12.24 -6.56
N ASN A 436 3.42 -11.67 -7.55
CA ASN A 436 3.94 -10.63 -8.44
C ASN A 436 3.92 -9.20 -7.82
N GLY A 437 3.60 -9.05 -6.53
CA GLY A 437 3.58 -7.77 -5.83
C GLY A 437 2.34 -6.91 -6.07
N VAL A 438 1.32 -7.43 -6.77
CA VAL A 438 0.01 -6.77 -6.92
C VAL A 438 -0.82 -7.02 -5.67
N THR A 439 -1.57 -6.02 -5.23
CA THR A 439 -2.51 -6.14 -4.11
C THR A 439 -3.95 -6.17 -4.63
N ILE A 440 -4.73 -7.17 -4.24
CA ILE A 440 -6.19 -7.21 -4.45
C ILE A 440 -6.91 -6.91 -3.13
N ILE A 441 -7.83 -5.96 -3.16
CA ILE A 441 -8.79 -5.70 -2.09
C ILE A 441 -10.13 -6.29 -2.52
N ASP A 442 -10.50 -7.42 -1.91
CA ASP A 442 -11.84 -7.97 -2.08
C ASP A 442 -12.78 -7.28 -1.10
N THR A 443 -13.68 -6.45 -1.64
CA THR A 443 -14.80 -5.96 -0.86
C THR A 443 -15.93 -6.98 -1.01
N PRO A 444 -16.41 -7.59 0.11
CA PRO A 444 -17.56 -8.46 0.05
C PRO A 444 -18.64 -7.82 -0.78
N GLY A 445 -19.18 -8.59 -1.74
CA GLY A 445 -20.22 -8.11 -2.65
C GLY A 445 -21.20 -7.28 -1.86
N MET A 446 -21.22 -5.97 -2.16
CA MET A 446 -22.03 -5.01 -1.44
C MET A 446 -23.45 -5.60 -1.36
N ARG A 447 -23.91 -5.96 -0.15
CA ARG A 447 -25.25 -6.50 0.02
C ARG A 447 -26.23 -5.44 -0.50
N GLU A 448 -26.81 -5.69 -1.66
CA GLU A 448 -27.98 -4.98 -2.16
C GLU A 448 -29.18 -5.45 -1.33
N VAL A 449 -29.37 -4.89 -0.14
CA VAL A 449 -30.69 -4.90 0.50
C VAL A 449 -31.36 -3.60 0.10
N GLY A 450 -32.23 -3.68 -0.91
CA GLY A 450 -33.05 -2.56 -1.36
C GLY A 450 -33.22 -2.43 -2.87
N MET A 451 -33.45 -3.53 -3.60
CA MET A 451 -34.11 -3.41 -4.91
C MET A 451 -35.60 -3.19 -4.67
N ALA A 452 -35.99 -1.95 -4.38
CA ALA A 452 -37.35 -1.50 -4.58
C ALA A 452 -37.41 -0.76 -5.93
N ASN A 453 -38.12 -1.36 -6.88
CA ASN A 453 -38.61 -0.80 -8.13
C ASN A 453 -37.60 -0.31 -9.18
N VAL A 454 -37.50 -1.17 -10.19
CA VAL A 454 -37.03 -0.92 -11.55
C VAL A 454 -37.85 0.22 -12.20
N GLN A 455 -37.56 1.48 -11.88
CA GLN A 455 -37.95 2.62 -12.74
C GLN A 455 -37.18 3.94 -12.44
N GLU A 456 -36.54 4.11 -11.28
CA GLU A 456 -35.95 5.40 -10.82
C GLU A 456 -34.47 5.26 -10.40
N GLY A 457 -33.57 4.93 -11.34
CA GLY A 457 -32.19 4.53 -10.98
C GLY A 457 -31.12 5.63 -10.91
N ILE A 458 -31.28 6.74 -11.64
CA ILE A 458 -30.29 7.84 -11.64
C ILE A 458 -30.54 8.77 -10.45
N ASP A 459 -31.81 9.10 -10.20
CA ASP A 459 -32.22 10.03 -9.16
C ASP A 459 -31.90 9.49 -7.75
N GLU A 460 -31.97 8.17 -7.53
CA GLU A 460 -31.49 7.56 -6.28
C GLU A 460 -29.95 7.54 -6.16
N THR A 461 -29.24 7.47 -7.28
CA THR A 461 -27.76 7.39 -7.30
C THR A 461 -27.11 8.74 -7.04
N PHE A 462 -27.74 9.77 -7.59
CA PHE A 462 -27.33 11.16 -7.47
C PHE A 462 -28.34 11.91 -6.62
N SER A 463 -28.95 11.24 -5.64
CA SER A 463 -30.00 11.80 -4.80
C SER A 463 -29.53 13.05 -4.06
N ASP A 464 -28.25 13.09 -3.71
CA ASP A 464 -27.58 14.27 -3.17
C ASP A 464 -27.51 15.43 -4.18
N ILE A 465 -27.22 15.14 -5.46
CA ILE A 465 -27.29 16.15 -6.54
C ILE A 465 -28.75 16.59 -6.76
N VAL A 466 -29.71 15.66 -6.80
CA VAL A 466 -31.14 15.96 -6.93
C VAL A 466 -31.63 16.82 -5.75
N GLU A 467 -31.18 16.55 -4.53
CA GLU A 467 -31.43 17.40 -3.37
C GLU A 467 -30.81 18.79 -3.50
N LEU A 468 -29.59 18.89 -4.04
CA LEU A 468 -28.96 20.18 -4.33
C LEU A 468 -29.72 20.95 -5.43
N GLU A 469 -30.26 20.27 -6.44
CA GLU A 469 -31.11 20.88 -7.46
C GLU A 469 -32.39 21.46 -6.82
N CYS A 470 -33.03 20.74 -5.91
CA CYS A 470 -34.19 21.20 -5.14
C CYS A 470 -33.90 22.41 -4.22
N ARG A 471 -32.64 22.63 -3.84
CA ARG A 471 -32.22 23.79 -3.01
C ARG A 471 -31.85 25.02 -3.84
N CYS A 472 -31.93 24.96 -5.16
CA CYS A 472 -31.67 26.11 -6.02
C CYS A 472 -32.72 27.21 -5.82
N LYS A 473 -32.29 28.47 -5.90
CA LYS A 473 -33.19 29.64 -5.78
C LYS A 473 -34.31 29.63 -6.85
N PHE A 474 -34.04 29.06 -8.02
CA PHE A 474 -34.99 28.99 -9.13
C PHE A 474 -35.36 27.54 -9.44
N SER A 475 -36.65 27.27 -9.62
CA SER A 475 -37.19 25.94 -9.93
C SER A 475 -36.84 25.44 -11.34
N ASN A 476 -36.38 26.31 -12.23
CA ASN A 476 -35.96 26.01 -13.60
C ASN A 476 -34.47 26.32 -13.83
N CYS A 477 -33.66 26.27 -12.77
CA CYS A 477 -32.22 26.49 -12.83
C CYS A 477 -31.58 25.52 -13.84
N ARG A 478 -30.79 26.03 -14.80
CA ARG A 478 -29.97 25.20 -15.69
C ARG A 478 -28.57 24.94 -15.13
N HIS A 479 -28.31 25.47 -13.94
CA HIS A 479 -27.06 25.35 -13.19
C HIS A 479 -25.82 25.88 -13.94
N ASP A 480 -26.01 26.86 -14.84
CA ASP A 480 -24.99 27.34 -15.77
C ASP A 480 -24.54 28.77 -15.50
N THR A 481 -25.44 29.71 -15.24
CA THR A 481 -25.08 31.12 -14.94
C THR A 481 -25.94 31.74 -13.84
N GLU A 482 -26.91 30.98 -13.31
CA GLU A 482 -27.95 31.49 -12.44
C GLU A 482 -27.42 31.84 -11.02
N PRO A 483 -27.77 33.02 -10.49
CA PRO A 483 -27.38 33.42 -9.14
C PRO A 483 -28.18 32.64 -8.08
N GLY A 484 -27.51 32.11 -7.05
CA GLY A 484 -28.17 31.29 -6.02
C GLY A 484 -28.42 29.84 -6.44
N CYS A 485 -27.64 29.32 -7.40
CA CYS A 485 -27.59 27.91 -7.73
C CYS A 485 -26.84 27.12 -6.64
N ALA A 486 -27.54 26.23 -5.93
CA ALA A 486 -26.97 25.42 -4.86
C ALA A 486 -25.96 24.39 -5.38
N VAL A 487 -26.16 23.85 -6.59
CA VAL A 487 -25.20 22.95 -7.26
C VAL A 487 -23.85 23.65 -7.51
N LYS A 488 -23.87 24.89 -8.02
CA LYS A 488 -22.63 25.67 -8.22
C LYS A 488 -21.95 26.03 -6.91
N ALA A 489 -22.73 26.34 -5.87
CA ALA A 489 -22.18 26.60 -4.55
C ALA A 489 -21.48 25.36 -3.98
N ALA A 490 -22.08 24.18 -4.12
CA ALA A 490 -21.49 22.90 -3.72
C ALA A 490 -20.22 22.55 -4.52
N ILE A 491 -20.17 22.92 -5.80
CA ILE A 491 -18.95 22.78 -6.61
C ILE A 491 -17.85 23.74 -6.15
N ALA A 492 -18.20 25.00 -5.88
CA ALA A 492 -17.24 26.00 -5.41
C ALA A 492 -16.70 25.68 -4.00
N SER A 493 -17.48 25.03 -3.14
CA SER A 493 -17.06 24.60 -1.80
C SER A 493 -16.29 23.27 -1.79
N GLY A 494 -16.27 22.53 -2.90
CA GLY A 494 -15.67 21.19 -3.00
C GLY A 494 -16.55 20.06 -2.46
N GLU A 495 -17.79 20.33 -2.06
CA GLU A 495 -18.77 19.31 -1.63
C GLU A 495 -19.21 18.42 -2.80
N LEU A 496 -19.26 18.97 -4.01
CA LEU A 496 -19.60 18.26 -5.24
C LEU A 496 -18.50 18.47 -6.29
N SER A 497 -17.91 17.40 -6.85
CA SER A 497 -16.96 17.58 -7.94
C SER A 497 -17.66 17.95 -9.25
N ALA A 498 -17.07 18.86 -10.02
CA ALA A 498 -17.59 19.24 -11.35
C ALA A 498 -17.65 18.03 -12.30
N GLU A 499 -16.64 17.15 -12.24
CA GLU A 499 -16.61 15.89 -13.02
C GLU A 499 -17.79 14.98 -12.70
N ARG A 500 -18.19 14.87 -11.42
CA ARG A 500 -19.37 14.09 -11.02
C ARG A 500 -20.66 14.70 -11.53
N TYR A 501 -20.79 16.03 -11.49
CA TYR A 501 -21.98 16.70 -12.00
C TYR A 501 -22.11 16.56 -13.52
N GLU A 502 -21.01 16.66 -14.27
CA GLU A 502 -21.03 16.38 -15.71
C GLU A 502 -21.35 14.91 -15.99
N LEU A 503 -20.85 13.97 -15.19
CA LEU A 503 -21.23 12.57 -15.30
C LEU A 503 -22.74 12.38 -15.08
N TYR A 504 -23.32 12.99 -14.04
CA TYR A 504 -24.77 12.98 -13.81
C TYR A 504 -25.56 13.54 -15.01
N LYS A 505 -25.14 14.69 -15.55
CA LYS A 505 -25.78 15.31 -16.72
C LYS A 505 -25.69 14.42 -17.96
N ASN A 506 -24.54 13.79 -18.19
CA ASN A 506 -24.32 12.90 -19.32
C ASN A 506 -25.20 11.65 -19.18
N LEU A 507 -25.25 11.06 -18.00
CA LEU A 507 -26.11 9.91 -17.70
C LEU A 507 -27.59 10.27 -17.85
N GLY A 508 -28.06 11.43 -17.40
CA GLY A 508 -29.45 11.86 -17.60
C GLY A 508 -29.83 12.01 -19.09
N LYS A 509 -28.93 12.56 -19.91
CA LYS A 509 -29.13 12.65 -21.38
C LYS A 509 -29.13 11.28 -22.05
N GLU A 510 -28.23 10.38 -21.64
CA GLU A 510 -28.13 9.03 -22.19
C GLU A 510 -29.24 8.12 -21.75
N ASN A 511 -29.70 8.18 -20.49
CA ASN A 511 -30.82 7.38 -20.02
C ASN A 511 -32.09 7.72 -20.81
N THR A 512 -32.28 9.00 -21.16
CA THR A 512 -33.37 9.44 -22.04
C THR A 512 -33.26 8.81 -23.44
N LYS A 513 -32.05 8.76 -24.03
CA LYS A 513 -31.77 8.14 -25.33
C LYS A 513 -31.90 6.61 -25.29
N ASN A 514 -31.33 5.96 -24.27
CA ASN A 514 -31.35 4.52 -24.06
C ASN A 514 -32.76 4.00 -23.74
N TYR A 515 -33.56 4.77 -23.00
CA TYR A 515 -34.97 4.46 -22.76
C TYR A 515 -35.79 4.56 -24.05
N ALA A 516 -35.58 5.61 -24.85
CA ALA A 516 -36.20 5.75 -26.17
C ALA A 516 -35.82 4.59 -27.10
N MET A 517 -34.53 4.23 -27.14
CA MET A 517 -34.01 3.12 -27.94
C MET A 517 -34.52 1.75 -27.45
N LYS A 518 -34.55 1.47 -26.15
CA LYS A 518 -35.14 0.25 -25.57
C LYS A 518 -36.63 0.15 -25.88
N LYS A 519 -37.36 1.27 -25.88
CA LYS A 519 -38.78 1.32 -26.24
C LYS A 519 -39.00 0.98 -27.72
N GLU A 520 -38.14 1.50 -28.61
CA GLU A 520 -38.15 1.14 -30.04
C GLU A 520 -37.75 -0.32 -30.28
N ILE A 521 -36.72 -0.83 -29.60
CA ILE A 521 -36.32 -2.25 -29.66
C ILE A 521 -37.44 -3.16 -29.15
N SER A 522 -38.12 -2.79 -28.06
CA SER A 522 -39.25 -3.54 -27.51
C SER A 522 -40.46 -3.54 -28.46
N LYS A 523 -40.75 -2.40 -29.11
CA LYS A 523 -41.76 -2.32 -30.17
C LYS A 523 -41.39 -3.21 -31.36
N TRP A 524 -40.14 -3.16 -31.81
CA TRP A 524 -39.64 -3.98 -32.91
C TRP A 524 -39.67 -5.47 -32.57
N ALA A 525 -39.23 -5.89 -31.38
CA ALA A 525 -39.25 -7.28 -30.94
C ALA A 525 -40.70 -7.82 -30.78
N LYS A 526 -41.63 -7.00 -30.31
CA LYS A 526 -43.07 -7.32 -30.28
C LYS A 526 -43.65 -7.43 -31.69
N ALA A 527 -43.28 -6.53 -32.60
CA ALA A 527 -43.70 -6.57 -34.01
C ALA A 527 -43.13 -7.80 -34.74
N TYR A 528 -41.87 -8.14 -34.50
CA TYR A 528 -41.19 -9.32 -35.04
C TYR A 528 -41.86 -10.62 -34.55
N LYS A 529 -42.11 -10.76 -33.23
CA LYS A 529 -42.87 -11.91 -32.69
C LYS A 529 -44.31 -11.99 -33.24
N LYS A 530 -44.94 -10.86 -33.55
CA LYS A 530 -46.29 -10.80 -34.14
C LYS A 530 -46.30 -11.19 -35.62
N ASN A 531 -45.29 -10.78 -36.40
CA ASN A 531 -45.13 -11.19 -37.80
C ASN A 531 -44.71 -12.66 -37.93
N ASN A 532 -43.85 -13.16 -37.05
CA ASN A 532 -43.46 -14.58 -37.07
C ASN A 532 -44.61 -15.52 -36.66
N LYS A 533 -45.57 -15.03 -35.86
CA LYS A 533 -46.83 -15.75 -35.57
C LYS A 533 -47.83 -15.73 -36.74
N ARG A 534 -47.77 -14.73 -37.63
CA ARG A 534 -48.62 -14.66 -38.83
C ARG A 534 -48.11 -15.59 -39.94
N ASN A 535 -46.79 -15.65 -40.13
CA ASN A 535 -46.17 -16.53 -41.14
C ASN A 535 -46.12 -18.03 -40.77
N MET A 536 -46.68 -18.41 -39.62
CA MET A 536 -46.82 -19.81 -39.19
C MET A 536 -48.21 -20.39 -39.50
N TRP A 537 -49.12 -19.59 -40.06
CA TRP A 537 -50.52 -19.93 -40.36
C TRP A 537 -50.95 -19.47 -41.77
N ASP A 538 -50.00 -19.29 -42.69
CA ASP A 538 -50.25 -19.13 -44.12
C ASP A 538 -49.58 -20.28 -44.89
#